data_AF-A0A2P2FEU7-F1
#
_entry.id   AF-A0A2P2FEU7-F1
#
_cell.length_a   1.000
_cell.length_b   1.000
_cell.length_c   1.000
_cell.angle_alpha   90.00
_cell.angle_beta   90.00
_cell.angle_gamma   90.00
#
_symmetry.space_group_name_H-M   'P 1'
#
loop_
_entity.id
_entity.type
_entity.pdbx_description
1 polymer ?
#
loop_
_entity_poly.entity_id
_entity_poly.type
_entity_poly.pdbx_seq_one_letter_code
_entity_poly.pdbx_strand_id
1 'polypeptide(L)'
;MAGLLAGPLVMSPAAGADDIGVAASPSSQKPAADFDGDGFADKAVWRPGNGVWYVIRSSNGSVVTQQWGVSGDVPVAADYDGDHRADFAVWRPSNGIWYIIQSSTGAVVTQQWGVSGDVPLTGDFNGDGRSDFAVWRPSNGTWYVLGIATVQWGVAGDVPVSGDFNADGRADFTVWRPSDGVWYVRGIATQQWGVAGDIPVAGDFNADGRSDFAVWRPGNGVWYVLGIATQQWGAAGDVPMAGNFGGDPRADFVVWRPSNGTWYGLGLFTTQWGTPGDIPV
;
A
#
# COMPACT_ATOMS: atom_id res chain seq x y z
N MET A 1 -53.57 36.50 -19.42
CA MET A 1 -53.24 35.09 -19.73
C MET A 1 -51.74 34.94 -19.74
N ALA A 2 -51.25 33.92 -19.05
CA ALA A 2 -49.89 33.78 -18.55
C ALA A 2 -48.83 33.64 -19.66
N GLY A 3 -47.70 34.33 -19.48
CA GLY A 3 -46.46 34.04 -20.19
C GLY A 3 -45.76 32.84 -19.56
N LEU A 4 -45.59 31.77 -20.32
CA LEU A 4 -44.77 30.63 -19.93
C LEU A 4 -43.29 31.00 -20.15
N LEU A 5 -42.58 31.23 -19.06
CA LEU A 5 -41.13 31.19 -19.01
C LEU A 5 -40.70 29.72 -19.16
N ALA A 6 -40.11 29.38 -20.30
CA ALA A 6 -39.37 28.14 -20.47
C ALA A 6 -38.06 28.27 -19.68
N GLY A 7 -38.09 27.90 -18.40
CA GLY A 7 -36.88 27.65 -17.63
C GLY A 7 -36.15 26.43 -18.21
N PRO A 8 -34.81 26.41 -18.25
CA PRO A 8 -34.09 25.24 -18.69
C PRO A 8 -34.44 24.07 -17.76
N LEU A 9 -34.82 22.96 -18.38
CA LEU A 9 -34.91 21.65 -17.73
C LEU A 9 -33.58 21.39 -17.04
N VAL A 10 -33.59 21.50 -15.71
CA VAL A 10 -32.56 20.93 -14.87
C VAL A 10 -32.75 19.42 -14.97
N MET A 11 -32.03 18.80 -15.91
CA MET A 11 -31.68 17.39 -15.73
C MET A 11 -30.85 17.34 -14.48
N SER A 12 -31.44 16.85 -13.38
CA SER A 12 -30.67 16.38 -12.24
C SER A 12 -29.76 15.26 -12.75
N PRO A 13 -28.42 15.42 -12.76
CA PRO A 13 -27.57 14.25 -12.76
C PRO A 13 -27.66 13.69 -11.34
N ALA A 14 -27.81 12.37 -11.26
CA ALA A 14 -27.59 11.64 -10.03
C ALA A 14 -26.30 12.13 -9.37
N ALA A 15 -26.35 12.39 -8.07
CA ALA A 15 -25.22 12.85 -7.31
C ALA A 15 -24.05 11.85 -7.43
N GLY A 16 -22.93 12.33 -7.98
CA GLY A 16 -21.60 12.07 -7.42
C GLY A 16 -20.89 10.79 -7.84
N ALA A 17 -20.67 10.61 -9.14
CA ALA A 17 -19.60 9.75 -9.64
C ALA A 17 -19.01 10.39 -10.90
N ASP A 18 -18.28 11.48 -10.75
CA ASP A 18 -17.29 11.91 -11.74
C ASP A 18 -16.18 12.71 -11.06
N ASP A 19 -14.96 12.30 -11.40
CA ASP A 19 -13.67 12.96 -11.16
C ASP A 19 -12.96 12.74 -9.81
N ILE A 20 -12.82 11.47 -9.42
CA ILE A 20 -11.51 11.00 -8.95
C ILE A 20 -10.95 10.16 -10.09
N GLY A 21 -10.31 10.84 -11.04
CA GLY A 21 -9.58 10.21 -12.13
C GLY A 21 -8.72 9.07 -11.63
N VAL A 22 -8.56 8.07 -12.49
CA VAL A 22 -7.73 6.86 -12.36
C VAL A 22 -6.26 7.26 -12.15
N ALA A 23 -5.96 7.82 -10.98
CA ALA A 23 -4.68 7.93 -10.35
C ALA A 23 -4.78 6.95 -9.18
N ALA A 24 -4.11 5.81 -9.29
CA ALA A 24 -3.89 4.82 -8.23
C ALA A 24 -4.96 4.86 -7.13
N SER A 25 -6.00 4.02 -7.24
CA SER A 25 -6.81 3.64 -6.07
C SER A 25 -5.85 3.49 -4.89
N PRO A 26 -6.01 4.18 -3.76
CA PRO A 26 -5.00 4.26 -2.71
C PRO A 26 -4.53 2.85 -2.43
N SER A 27 -3.35 2.53 -2.96
CA SER A 27 -2.94 1.15 -3.17
C SER A 27 -2.82 0.53 -1.80
N SER A 28 -3.54 -0.57 -1.56
CA SER A 28 -3.38 -1.50 -0.44
C SER A 28 -2.01 -1.33 0.20
N GLN A 29 -1.95 -0.73 1.39
CA GLN A 29 -0.69 -0.26 1.93
C GLN A 29 0.28 -1.43 2.12
N LYS A 30 1.41 -1.36 1.41
CA LYS A 30 2.53 -2.28 1.51
C LYS A 30 3.52 -1.66 2.50
N PRO A 31 4.12 -2.45 3.41
CA PRO A 31 5.29 -2.00 4.15
C PRO A 31 6.38 -1.55 3.17
N ALA A 32 7.16 -0.54 3.54
CA ALA A 32 8.30 -0.12 2.74
C ALA A 32 9.32 -1.26 2.59
N ALA A 33 9.87 -1.43 1.40
CA ALA A 33 10.63 -2.62 1.04
C ALA A 33 12.14 -2.50 1.31
N ASP A 34 12.78 -3.58 1.77
CA ASP A 34 14.24 -3.71 1.98
C ASP A 34 14.86 -4.46 0.79
N PHE A 35 15.56 -3.78 -0.13
CA PHE A 35 16.12 -4.41 -1.34
C PHE A 35 17.55 -4.92 -1.16
N ASP A 36 18.23 -4.67 -0.03
CA ASP A 36 19.60 -5.13 0.19
C ASP A 36 19.78 -6.10 1.35
N GLY A 37 18.71 -6.32 2.13
CA GLY A 37 18.59 -7.32 3.18
C GLY A 37 19.32 -6.89 4.44
N ASP A 38 19.43 -5.58 4.70
CA ASP A 38 20.02 -5.06 5.93
C ASP A 38 19.03 -4.99 7.10
N GLY A 39 17.76 -5.34 6.86
CA GLY A 39 16.67 -5.32 7.82
C GLY A 39 15.95 -3.98 7.89
N PHE A 40 16.33 -3.01 7.05
CA PHE A 40 15.74 -1.67 7.00
C PHE A 40 15.17 -1.36 5.63
N ALA A 41 14.07 -0.62 5.64
CA ALA A 41 13.41 -0.17 4.43
C ALA A 41 14.30 0.80 3.64
N ASP A 42 14.34 0.55 2.33
CA ASP A 42 14.99 1.41 1.35
C ASP A 42 14.04 2.49 0.84
N LYS A 43 14.61 3.56 0.27
CA LYS A 43 13.79 4.58 -0.41
C LYS A 43 13.70 4.20 -1.87
N ALA A 44 12.57 3.63 -2.27
CA ALA A 44 12.36 3.15 -3.63
C ALA A 44 11.21 3.87 -4.33
N VAL A 45 11.40 4.21 -5.60
CA VAL A 45 10.31 4.68 -6.46
C VAL A 45 10.26 3.88 -7.75
N TRP A 46 9.04 3.60 -8.22
CA TRP A 46 8.79 3.05 -9.55
C TRP A 46 8.19 4.11 -10.45
N ARG A 47 8.76 4.28 -11.65
CA ARG A 47 8.31 5.28 -12.62
C ARG A 47 7.35 4.67 -13.64
N PRO A 48 6.04 5.00 -13.62
CA PRO A 48 5.07 4.39 -14.52
C PRO A 48 5.28 4.71 -16.00
N GLY A 49 5.88 5.87 -16.29
CA GLY A 49 6.12 6.32 -17.66
C GLY A 49 7.12 5.47 -18.44
N ASN A 50 8.01 4.75 -17.75
CA ASN A 50 9.02 3.91 -18.38
C ASN A 50 9.20 2.54 -17.71
N GLY A 51 8.58 2.25 -16.57
CA GLY A 51 8.71 0.99 -15.86
C GLY A 51 10.05 0.81 -15.13
N VAL A 52 10.73 1.90 -14.76
CA VAL A 52 12.03 1.85 -14.08
C VAL A 52 11.88 2.04 -12.58
N TRP A 53 12.56 1.19 -11.81
CA TRP A 53 12.76 1.29 -10.38
C TRP A 53 14.03 2.09 -10.06
N TYR A 54 13.96 2.95 -9.05
CA TYR A 54 15.09 3.70 -8.50
C TYR A 54 15.12 3.53 -6.99
N VAL A 55 16.17 2.91 -6.46
CA VAL A 55 16.31 2.58 -5.03
C VAL A 55 17.55 3.24 -4.47
N ILE A 56 17.44 3.92 -3.33
CA ILE A 56 18.59 4.20 -2.45
C ILE A 56 18.57 3.21 -1.31
N ARG A 57 19.67 2.47 -1.18
CA ARG A 57 19.90 1.54 -0.09
C ARG A 57 20.12 2.24 1.24
N SER A 58 19.41 1.80 2.28
CA SER A 58 19.56 2.19 3.68
C SER A 58 20.99 1.99 4.18
N SER A 59 21.60 0.84 3.86
CA SER A 59 22.88 0.39 4.43
C SER A 59 24.09 1.28 4.10
N ASN A 60 24.10 1.87 2.90
CA ASN A 60 25.28 2.55 2.36
C ASN A 60 24.97 3.72 1.39
N GLY A 61 23.70 4.01 1.13
CA GLY A 61 23.30 5.08 0.22
C GLY A 61 23.54 4.80 -1.26
N SER A 62 23.97 3.58 -1.63
CA SER A 62 24.18 3.24 -3.04
C SER A 62 22.86 3.17 -3.79
N VAL A 63 22.92 3.54 -5.07
CA VAL A 63 21.75 3.64 -5.94
C VAL A 63 21.65 2.41 -6.82
N VAL A 64 20.47 1.78 -6.82
CA VAL A 64 20.11 0.73 -7.78
C VAL A 64 19.07 1.29 -8.75
N THR A 65 19.26 1.02 -10.04
CA THR A 65 18.28 1.31 -11.09
C THR A 65 17.96 0.02 -11.82
N GLN A 66 16.69 -0.37 -11.84
CA GLN A 66 16.25 -1.62 -12.46
C GLN A 66 15.08 -1.35 -13.40
N GLN A 67 15.25 -1.66 -14.69
CA GLN A 67 14.14 -1.66 -15.64
C GLN A 67 13.29 -2.91 -15.39
N TRP A 68 12.07 -2.74 -14.88
CA TRP A 68 11.15 -3.86 -14.67
C TRP A 68 9.68 -3.42 -14.60
N GLY A 69 8.88 -3.99 -15.51
CA GLY A 69 7.48 -3.62 -15.72
C GLY A 69 7.28 -2.67 -16.90
N VAL A 70 6.02 -2.38 -17.18
CA VAL A 70 5.57 -1.46 -18.24
C VAL A 70 4.49 -0.51 -17.72
N SER A 71 4.13 0.48 -18.53
CA SER A 71 3.04 1.41 -18.18
C SER A 71 1.74 0.67 -17.90
N GLY A 72 1.09 1.02 -16.79
CA GLY A 72 -0.15 0.39 -16.31
C GLY A 72 0.08 -0.78 -15.34
N ASP A 73 1.31 -1.24 -15.16
CA ASP A 73 1.63 -2.20 -14.10
C ASP A 73 1.59 -1.53 -12.71
N VAL A 74 1.39 -2.33 -11.66
CA VAL A 74 1.37 -1.89 -10.25
C VAL A 74 2.62 -2.45 -9.57
N PRO A 75 3.47 -1.61 -8.93
CA PRO A 75 4.62 -2.11 -8.17
C PRO A 75 4.17 -2.89 -6.93
N VAL A 76 4.78 -4.05 -6.71
CA VAL A 76 4.44 -5.00 -5.64
C VAL A 76 5.70 -5.64 -5.05
N ALA A 77 6.77 -4.85 -4.88
CA ALA A 77 8.04 -5.35 -4.36
C ALA A 77 7.87 -5.98 -2.96
N ALA A 78 8.44 -7.17 -2.79
CA ALA A 78 8.50 -7.95 -1.56
C ALA A 78 9.40 -9.17 -1.77
N ASP A 79 9.75 -9.90 -0.71
CA ASP A 79 10.55 -11.13 -0.78
C ASP A 79 9.70 -12.32 -1.22
N TYR A 80 9.72 -12.72 -2.50
CA TYR A 80 8.94 -13.88 -3.00
C TYR A 80 9.77 -15.17 -3.06
N ASP A 81 11.09 -15.10 -2.89
CA ASP A 81 11.99 -16.26 -3.01
C ASP A 81 12.59 -16.72 -1.67
N GLY A 82 12.39 -15.95 -0.61
CA GLY A 82 12.74 -16.25 0.78
C GLY A 82 14.19 -15.96 1.12
N ASP A 83 14.81 -14.97 0.47
CA ASP A 83 16.19 -14.56 0.74
C ASP A 83 16.30 -13.34 1.68
N HIS A 84 15.16 -12.86 2.19
CA HIS A 84 14.99 -11.69 3.03
C HIS A 84 15.29 -10.35 2.34
N ARG A 85 15.26 -10.31 1.01
CA ARG A 85 15.33 -9.09 0.22
C ARG A 85 14.08 -8.93 -0.63
N ALA A 86 13.65 -7.70 -0.80
CA ALA A 86 12.60 -7.36 -1.71
C ALA A 86 13.02 -7.62 -3.16
N ASP A 87 12.19 -8.38 -3.86
CA ASP A 87 12.29 -8.59 -5.29
C ASP A 87 11.70 -7.42 -6.06
N PHE A 88 12.25 -7.15 -7.24
CA PHE A 88 11.62 -6.23 -8.18
C PHE A 88 10.41 -6.90 -8.79
N ALA A 89 9.21 -6.48 -8.38
CA ALA A 89 7.98 -7.16 -8.72
C ALA A 89 6.89 -6.18 -9.18
N VAL A 90 6.18 -6.56 -10.25
CA VAL A 90 4.99 -5.84 -10.72
C VAL A 90 3.81 -6.78 -10.94
N TRP A 91 2.60 -6.31 -10.66
CA TRP A 91 1.35 -6.96 -11.05
C TRP A 91 0.71 -6.20 -12.20
N ARG A 92 0.27 -6.90 -13.25
CA ARG A 92 -0.34 -6.29 -14.43
C ARG A 92 -1.87 -6.40 -14.38
N PRO A 93 -2.61 -5.29 -14.15
CA PRO A 93 -4.06 -5.33 -14.00
C PRO A 93 -4.82 -5.79 -15.24
N SER A 94 -4.24 -5.61 -16.44
CA SER A 94 -4.89 -5.97 -17.70
C SER A 94 -5.00 -7.47 -17.92
N ASN A 95 -4.20 -8.28 -17.23
CA ASN A 95 -4.23 -9.74 -17.36
C ASN A 95 -4.09 -10.51 -16.05
N GLY A 96 -3.83 -9.85 -14.91
CA GLY A 96 -3.67 -10.51 -13.62
C GLY A 96 -2.36 -11.31 -13.46
N ILE A 97 -1.32 -10.97 -14.22
CA ILE A 97 -0.01 -11.65 -14.14
C ILE A 97 0.95 -10.85 -13.27
N TRP A 98 1.65 -11.55 -12.39
CA TRP A 98 2.78 -11.07 -11.62
C TRP A 98 4.08 -11.34 -12.38
N TYR A 99 4.97 -10.35 -12.45
CA TYR A 99 6.29 -10.43 -13.05
C TYR A 99 7.32 -10.02 -12.02
N ILE A 100 8.25 -10.93 -11.69
CA ILE A 100 9.20 -10.76 -10.60
C ILE A 100 10.62 -11.01 -11.12
N ILE A 101 11.59 -10.19 -10.70
CA ILE A 101 13.01 -10.54 -10.71
C ILE A 101 13.39 -10.92 -9.29
N GLN A 102 13.70 -12.20 -9.09
CA GLN A 102 14.20 -12.72 -7.82
C GLN A 102 15.53 -12.06 -7.46
N SER A 103 15.63 -11.51 -6.27
CA SER A 103 16.79 -10.78 -5.77
C SER A 103 17.99 -11.71 -5.56
N SER A 104 17.76 -12.97 -5.16
CA SER A 104 18.81 -13.95 -4.87
C SER A 104 19.55 -14.46 -6.11
N THR A 105 18.85 -14.59 -7.24
CA THR A 105 19.36 -15.24 -8.46
C THR A 105 19.29 -14.39 -9.72
N GLY A 106 18.50 -13.32 -9.72
CA GLY A 106 18.15 -12.56 -10.91
C GLY A 106 17.17 -13.29 -11.85
N ALA A 107 16.62 -14.43 -11.44
CA ALA A 107 15.69 -15.20 -12.25
C ALA A 107 14.35 -14.47 -12.41
N VAL A 108 13.78 -14.59 -13.61
CA VAL A 108 12.46 -14.03 -13.91
C VAL A 108 11.38 -15.06 -13.58
N VAL A 109 10.44 -14.69 -12.72
CA VAL A 109 9.25 -15.46 -12.41
C VAL A 109 8.03 -14.77 -12.97
N THR A 110 7.18 -15.53 -13.67
CA THR A 110 5.86 -15.07 -14.14
C THR A 110 4.78 -15.94 -13.54
N GLN A 111 3.86 -15.36 -12.80
CA GLN A 111 2.79 -16.08 -12.13
C GLN A 111 1.44 -15.48 -12.49
N GLN A 112 0.57 -16.24 -13.16
CA GLN A 112 -0.83 -15.83 -13.34
C GLN A 112 -1.55 -16.00 -12.00
N TRP A 113 -1.98 -14.89 -11.40
CA TRP A 113 -2.80 -14.93 -10.19
C TRP A 113 -3.60 -13.64 -10.01
N GLY A 114 -4.92 -13.79 -10.00
CA GLY A 114 -5.88 -12.69 -10.02
C GLY A 114 -6.44 -12.40 -11.41
N VAL A 115 -7.37 -11.45 -11.45
CA VAL A 115 -8.05 -10.97 -12.66
C VAL A 115 -8.15 -9.46 -12.66
N SER A 116 -8.60 -8.88 -13.78
CA SER A 116 -8.84 -7.45 -13.87
C SER A 116 -9.84 -6.98 -12.81
N GLY A 117 -9.51 -5.88 -12.13
CA GLY A 117 -10.29 -5.32 -11.03
C GLY A 117 -9.89 -5.82 -9.64
N ASP A 118 -9.03 -6.84 -9.54
CA ASP A 118 -8.45 -7.24 -8.27
C ASP A 118 -7.38 -6.21 -7.81
N VAL A 119 -7.13 -6.16 -6.50
CA VAL A 119 -6.10 -5.34 -5.86
C VAL A 119 -4.98 -6.25 -5.36
N PRO A 120 -3.72 -6.09 -5.81
CA PRO A 120 -2.62 -6.95 -5.39
C PRO A 120 -2.01 -6.51 -4.05
N LEU A 121 -1.80 -7.47 -3.14
CA LEU A 121 -1.18 -7.25 -1.83
C LEU A 121 0.11 -8.05 -1.69
N THR A 122 0.99 -7.59 -0.80
CA THR A 122 2.23 -8.27 -0.40
C THR A 122 2.12 -8.66 1.07
N GLY A 123 2.80 -9.73 1.47
CA GLY A 123 2.75 -10.28 2.84
C GLY A 123 2.80 -11.80 2.85
N ASP A 124 3.30 -12.37 3.94
CA ASP A 124 3.35 -13.82 4.17
C ASP A 124 2.08 -14.31 4.86
N PHE A 125 1.07 -14.71 4.10
CA PHE A 125 -0.21 -15.19 4.65
C PHE A 125 -0.13 -16.66 5.05
N ASN A 126 0.82 -17.42 4.49
CA ASN A 126 0.93 -18.86 4.67
C ASN A 126 1.94 -19.27 5.77
N GLY A 127 2.78 -18.34 6.22
CA GLY A 127 3.79 -18.47 7.28
C GLY A 127 5.06 -19.21 6.85
N ASP A 128 5.44 -19.17 5.57
CA ASP A 128 6.65 -19.82 5.06
C ASP A 128 7.87 -18.89 4.97
N GLY A 129 7.72 -17.64 5.42
CA GLY A 129 8.75 -16.61 5.39
C GLY A 129 8.87 -15.90 4.05
N ARG A 130 7.93 -16.12 3.11
CA ARG A 130 7.89 -15.45 1.80
C ARG A 130 6.61 -14.66 1.65
N SER A 131 6.66 -13.58 0.87
CA SER A 131 5.46 -12.92 0.40
C SER A 131 4.70 -13.80 -0.58
N ASP A 132 3.40 -13.93 -0.36
CA ASP A 132 2.52 -14.69 -1.21
C ASP A 132 1.97 -13.86 -2.38
N PHE A 133 1.57 -14.56 -3.44
CA PHE A 133 0.75 -13.97 -4.50
C PHE A 133 -0.69 -13.77 -3.99
N ALA A 134 -0.96 -12.60 -3.44
CA ALA A 134 -2.24 -12.26 -2.84
C ALA A 134 -2.98 -11.20 -3.64
N VAL A 135 -4.28 -11.42 -3.89
CA VAL A 135 -5.18 -10.41 -4.43
C VAL A 135 -6.47 -10.32 -3.61
N TRP A 136 -7.00 -9.11 -3.46
CA TRP A 136 -8.33 -8.86 -2.92
C TRP A 136 -9.25 -8.37 -4.03
N ARG A 137 -10.45 -8.95 -4.12
CA ARG A 137 -11.45 -8.62 -5.13
C ARG A 137 -12.50 -7.66 -4.55
N PRO A 138 -12.51 -6.38 -4.94
CA PRO A 138 -13.44 -5.40 -4.38
C PRO A 138 -14.91 -5.68 -4.70
N SER A 139 -15.19 -6.29 -5.86
CA SER A 139 -16.58 -6.52 -6.31
C SER A 139 -17.37 -7.46 -5.41
N ASN A 140 -16.69 -8.25 -4.58
CA ASN A 140 -17.33 -9.20 -3.68
C ASN A 140 -16.63 -9.35 -2.31
N GLY A 141 -15.59 -8.58 -2.00
CA GLY A 141 -14.90 -8.62 -0.71
C GLY A 141 -14.16 -9.94 -0.44
N THR A 142 -13.55 -10.53 -1.46
CA THR A 142 -12.89 -11.84 -1.35
C THR A 142 -11.38 -11.75 -1.50
N TRP A 143 -10.65 -12.45 -0.64
CA TRP A 143 -9.21 -12.68 -0.74
C TRP A 143 -8.91 -13.97 -1.50
N TYR A 144 -7.95 -13.90 -2.41
CA TYR A 144 -7.37 -15.03 -3.12
C TYR A 144 -5.86 -15.00 -2.94
N VAL A 145 -5.33 -15.95 -2.18
CA VAL A 145 -3.90 -16.12 -1.98
C VAL A 145 -3.49 -17.47 -2.57
N LEU A 146 -2.45 -17.49 -3.40
CA LEU A 146 -2.00 -18.72 -4.04
C LEU A 146 -1.62 -19.75 -2.98
N GLY A 147 -2.16 -20.97 -3.09
CA GLY A 147 -1.90 -22.03 -2.12
C GLY A 147 -2.74 -21.98 -0.83
N ILE A 148 -3.56 -20.94 -0.63
CA ILE A 148 -4.49 -20.83 0.51
C ILE A 148 -5.94 -20.94 0.00
N ALA A 149 -6.81 -21.57 0.82
CA ALA A 149 -8.24 -21.62 0.52
C ALA A 149 -8.82 -20.20 0.39
N THR A 150 -9.75 -19.99 -0.54
CA THR A 150 -10.43 -18.71 -0.74
C THR A 150 -11.05 -18.20 0.56
N VAL A 151 -10.81 -16.93 0.89
CA VAL A 151 -11.31 -16.30 2.11
C VAL A 151 -12.25 -15.16 1.77
N GLN A 152 -13.54 -15.33 2.06
CA GLN A 152 -14.52 -14.24 2.00
C GLN A 152 -14.37 -13.37 3.24
N TRP A 153 -13.72 -12.21 3.12
CA TRP A 153 -13.50 -11.30 4.24
C TRP A 153 -13.46 -9.85 3.78
N GLY A 154 -14.51 -9.11 4.12
CA GLY A 154 -14.77 -7.74 3.69
C GLY A 154 -16.01 -7.64 2.80
N VAL A 155 -16.32 -6.40 2.41
CA VAL A 155 -17.41 -6.05 1.50
C VAL A 155 -16.94 -5.01 0.48
N ALA A 156 -17.77 -4.74 -0.53
CA ALA A 156 -17.50 -3.68 -1.50
C ALA A 156 -17.34 -2.32 -0.79
N GLY A 157 -16.28 -1.59 -1.13
CA GLY A 157 -15.92 -0.32 -0.52
C GLY A 157 -14.92 -0.42 0.62
N ASP A 158 -14.64 -1.62 1.14
CA ASP A 158 -13.55 -1.81 2.10
C ASP A 158 -12.18 -1.64 1.41
N VAL A 159 -11.16 -1.28 2.19
CA VAL A 159 -9.76 -1.14 1.76
C VAL A 159 -8.96 -2.31 2.35
N PRO A 160 -8.35 -3.19 1.53
CA PRO A 160 -7.54 -4.28 2.04
C PRO A 160 -6.20 -3.76 2.54
N VAL A 161 -5.76 -4.27 3.70
CA VAL A 161 -4.50 -3.91 4.36
C VAL A 161 -3.76 -5.19 4.72
N SER A 162 -2.44 -5.20 4.55
CA SER A 162 -1.58 -6.32 4.96
C SER A 162 -0.84 -5.97 6.25
N GLY A 163 -0.69 -6.93 7.15
CA GLY A 163 -0.01 -6.78 8.42
C GLY A 163 -0.31 -7.95 9.35
N ASP A 164 0.59 -8.24 10.28
CA ASP A 164 0.43 -9.27 11.33
C ASP A 164 -0.13 -8.63 12.60
N PHE A 165 -1.45 -8.53 12.72
CA PHE A 165 -2.11 -7.88 13.87
C PHE A 165 -2.20 -8.82 15.08
N ASN A 166 -2.03 -10.12 14.85
CA ASN A 166 -2.22 -11.15 15.86
C ASN A 166 -0.89 -11.69 16.44
N ALA A 167 0.25 -11.32 15.85
CA ALA A 167 1.62 -11.75 16.16
C ALA A 167 1.83 -13.26 16.04
N ASP A 168 1.26 -13.89 15.01
CA ASP A 168 1.52 -15.30 14.68
C ASP A 168 2.60 -15.48 13.59
N GLY A 169 3.21 -14.37 13.15
CA GLY A 169 4.21 -14.35 12.10
C GLY A 169 3.62 -14.38 10.69
N ARG A 170 2.30 -14.18 10.54
CA ARG A 170 1.62 -14.17 9.24
C ARG A 170 0.93 -12.83 9.00
N ALA A 171 0.86 -12.42 7.74
CA ALA A 171 -0.06 -11.39 7.33
C ALA A 171 -1.52 -11.87 7.53
N ASP A 172 -2.31 -11.03 8.19
CA ASP A 172 -3.72 -11.29 8.45
C ASP A 172 -4.63 -10.78 7.31
N PHE A 173 -5.75 -11.46 7.11
CA PHE A 173 -6.81 -10.98 6.21
C PHE A 173 -7.53 -9.78 6.84
N THR A 174 -7.09 -8.58 6.48
CA THR A 174 -7.52 -7.34 7.12
C THR A 174 -8.13 -6.37 6.13
N VAL A 175 -9.29 -5.83 6.48
CA VAL A 175 -9.89 -4.72 5.74
C VAL A 175 -10.23 -3.56 6.66
N TRP A 176 -10.03 -2.33 6.19
CA TRP A 176 -10.52 -1.12 6.82
C TRP A 176 -11.70 -0.59 6.04
N ARG A 177 -12.81 -0.27 6.71
CA ARG A 177 -14.00 0.25 6.05
C ARG A 177 -14.07 1.78 6.15
N PRO A 178 -13.96 2.51 5.03
CA PRO A 178 -13.99 3.97 5.06
C PRO A 178 -15.33 4.57 5.52
N SER A 179 -16.45 3.86 5.31
CA SER A 179 -17.78 4.39 5.62
C SER A 179 -18.06 4.51 7.12
N ASP A 180 -17.37 3.71 7.94
CA ASP A 180 -17.55 3.70 9.41
C ASP A 180 -16.22 3.86 10.18
N GLY A 181 -15.06 3.78 9.53
CA GLY A 181 -13.75 3.91 10.18
C GLY A 181 -13.36 2.68 11.00
N VAL A 182 -13.88 1.49 10.66
CA VAL A 182 -13.64 0.26 11.42
C VAL A 182 -12.63 -0.65 10.72
N TRP A 183 -11.73 -1.22 11.50
CA TRP A 183 -10.82 -2.29 11.12
C TRP A 183 -11.46 -3.65 11.39
N TYR A 184 -11.45 -4.51 10.37
CA TYR A 184 -11.92 -5.89 10.41
C TYR A 184 -10.77 -6.83 10.08
N VAL A 185 -10.19 -7.42 11.12
CA VAL A 185 -9.14 -8.44 11.01
C VAL A 185 -9.76 -9.80 11.26
N ARG A 186 -9.51 -10.76 10.38
CA ARG A 186 -10.05 -12.11 10.53
C ARG A 186 -9.44 -12.82 11.74
N GLY A 187 -10.29 -13.27 12.66
CA GLY A 187 -9.86 -14.09 13.81
C GLY A 187 -9.56 -13.30 15.09
N ILE A 188 -9.58 -11.97 15.05
CA ILE A 188 -9.49 -11.11 16.25
C ILE A 188 -10.67 -10.13 16.31
N ALA A 189 -10.77 -9.38 17.41
CA ALA A 189 -11.85 -8.41 17.61
C ALA A 189 -11.73 -7.24 16.61
N THR A 190 -12.89 -6.74 16.14
CA THR A 190 -12.95 -5.54 15.30
C THR A 190 -12.56 -4.31 16.08
N GLN A 191 -11.86 -3.37 15.44
CA GLN A 191 -11.35 -2.18 16.09
C GLN A 191 -11.90 -0.91 15.42
N GLN A 192 -12.67 -0.11 16.16
CA GLN A 192 -13.10 1.21 15.70
C GLN A 192 -11.91 2.18 15.81
N TRP A 193 -11.31 2.55 14.68
CA TRP A 193 -10.18 3.47 14.66
C TRP A 193 -10.02 4.17 13.31
N GLY A 194 -10.25 5.49 13.32
CA GLY A 194 -10.26 6.36 12.14
C GLY A 194 -11.65 6.88 11.80
N VAL A 195 -11.69 7.72 10.78
CA VAL A 195 -12.92 8.30 10.21
C VAL A 195 -12.86 8.30 8.69
N ALA A 196 -14.00 8.59 8.05
CA ALA A 196 -14.07 8.71 6.59
C ALA A 196 -13.04 9.73 6.05
N GLY A 197 -12.31 9.33 5.01
CA GLY A 197 -11.25 10.12 4.38
C GLY A 197 -9.85 9.90 4.98
N ASP A 198 -9.75 9.18 6.10
CA ASP A 198 -8.45 8.70 6.57
C ASP A 198 -7.89 7.59 5.65
N ILE A 199 -6.57 7.43 5.65
CA ILE A 199 -5.87 6.37 4.93
C ILE A 199 -5.38 5.34 5.97
N PRO A 200 -5.80 4.07 5.88
CA PRO A 200 -5.34 3.03 6.81
C PRO A 200 -3.89 2.68 6.54
N VAL A 201 -3.08 2.63 7.60
CA VAL A 201 -1.66 2.26 7.57
C VAL A 201 -1.42 1.16 8.60
N ALA A 202 -0.64 0.15 8.25
CA ALA A 202 -0.25 -0.92 9.16
C ALA A 202 1.28 -0.92 9.33
N GLY A 203 1.73 -1.14 10.56
CA GLY A 203 3.13 -1.23 10.95
C GLY A 203 3.23 -1.37 12.47
N ASP A 204 4.33 -1.93 12.96
CA ASP A 204 4.57 -2.08 14.40
C ASP A 204 5.23 -0.81 14.95
N PHE A 205 4.44 0.21 15.29
CA PHE A 205 4.96 1.51 15.75
C PHE A 205 5.37 1.49 17.23
N ASN A 206 4.95 0.48 17.99
CA ASN A 206 5.23 0.36 19.42
C ASN A 206 6.29 -0.71 19.78
N ALA A 207 6.73 -1.51 18.80
CA ALA A 207 7.68 -2.62 18.91
C ALA A 207 7.20 -3.78 19.81
N ASP A 208 5.91 -4.11 19.79
CA ASP A 208 5.34 -5.26 20.51
C ASP A 208 5.25 -6.54 19.65
N GLY A 209 5.68 -6.46 18.39
CA GLY A 209 5.65 -7.55 17.42
C GLY A 209 4.32 -7.69 16.69
N ARG A 210 3.37 -6.77 16.88
CA ARG A 210 2.10 -6.71 16.14
C ARG A 210 2.08 -5.49 15.23
N SER A 211 1.43 -5.62 14.09
CA SER A 211 0.97 -4.47 13.33
C SER A 211 -0.06 -3.70 14.14
N ASP A 212 0.15 -2.40 14.30
CA ASP A 212 -0.78 -1.51 14.96
C ASP A 212 -1.86 -1.00 13.99
N PHE A 213 -3.03 -0.67 14.55
CA PHE A 213 -4.09 0.02 13.83
C PHE A 213 -3.77 1.52 13.72
N ALA A 214 -3.22 1.94 12.57
CA ALA A 214 -2.88 3.34 12.31
C ALA A 214 -3.70 3.92 11.17
N VAL A 215 -4.04 5.20 11.29
CA VAL A 215 -4.60 5.95 10.17
C VAL A 215 -3.86 7.27 9.97
N TRP A 216 -3.64 7.65 8.73
CA TRP A 216 -3.14 8.98 8.37
C TRP A 216 -4.26 9.81 7.76
N ARG A 217 -4.45 11.04 8.26
CA ARG A 217 -5.51 11.94 7.82
C ARG A 217 -4.96 12.96 6.83
N PRO A 218 -5.32 12.88 5.53
CA PRO A 218 -4.78 13.79 4.51
C PRO A 218 -5.19 15.24 4.74
N GLY A 219 -6.39 15.48 5.30
CA GLY A 219 -6.92 16.81 5.51
C GLY A 219 -6.13 17.68 6.50
N ASN A 220 -5.29 17.07 7.35
CA ASN A 220 -4.48 17.79 8.32
C ASN A 220 -3.04 17.26 8.47
N GLY A 221 -2.65 16.20 7.76
CA GLY A 221 -1.30 15.62 7.83
C GLY A 221 -1.01 15.01 9.20
N VAL A 222 -1.97 14.32 9.82
CA VAL A 222 -1.83 13.76 11.17
C VAL A 222 -1.94 12.24 11.14
N TRP A 223 -1.02 11.58 11.84
CA TRP A 223 -1.04 10.15 12.14
C TRP A 223 -1.74 9.89 13.47
N TYR A 224 -2.68 8.95 13.46
CA TYR A 224 -3.37 8.43 14.64
C TYR A 224 -3.13 6.94 14.73
N VAL A 225 -2.30 6.51 15.68
CA VAL A 225 -2.05 5.09 15.95
C VAL A 225 -2.72 4.72 17.27
N LEU A 226 -3.47 3.64 17.28
CA LEU A 226 -4.17 3.20 18.49
C LEU A 226 -3.16 2.90 19.60
N GLY A 227 -3.36 3.51 20.78
CA GLY A 227 -2.50 3.28 21.94
C GLY A 227 -1.18 4.06 21.94
N ILE A 228 -0.88 4.85 20.89
CA ILE A 228 0.33 5.67 20.80
C ILE A 228 -0.08 7.16 20.70
N ALA A 229 0.81 8.04 21.16
CA ALA A 229 0.59 9.48 21.04
C ALA A 229 0.45 9.90 19.57
N THR A 230 -0.55 10.76 19.29
CA THR A 230 -0.79 11.37 17.98
C THR A 230 0.47 12.05 17.45
N GLN A 231 0.80 11.83 16.17
CA GLN A 231 1.93 12.47 15.51
C GLN A 231 1.42 13.41 14.41
N GLN A 232 1.68 14.71 14.56
CA GLN A 232 1.41 15.67 13.49
C GLN A 232 2.59 15.66 12.51
N TRP A 233 2.46 14.90 11.43
CA TRP A 233 3.52 14.73 10.45
C TRP A 233 3.01 14.46 9.02
N GLY A 234 3.49 15.27 8.09
CA GLY A 234 3.11 15.27 6.68
C GLY A 234 2.27 16.49 6.30
N ALA A 235 1.91 16.55 5.02
CA ALA A 235 1.10 17.60 4.43
C ALA A 235 0.01 17.02 3.53
N ALA A 236 -0.99 17.83 3.21
CA ALA A 236 -2.03 17.43 2.26
C ALA A 236 -1.43 17.03 0.91
N GLY A 237 -1.85 15.88 0.39
CA GLY A 237 -1.34 15.30 -0.86
C GLY A 237 -0.11 14.41 -0.70
N ASP A 238 0.48 14.31 0.51
CA ASP A 238 1.51 13.30 0.78
C ASP A 238 0.91 11.88 0.81
N VAL A 239 1.76 10.88 0.55
CA VAL A 239 1.43 9.45 0.61
C VAL A 239 2.06 8.87 1.89
N PRO A 240 1.26 8.40 2.86
CA PRO A 240 1.77 7.81 4.09
C PRO A 240 2.30 6.39 3.86
N MET A 241 3.42 6.06 4.49
CA MET A 241 4.04 4.74 4.48
C MET A 241 4.58 4.40 5.86
N ALA A 242 4.60 3.10 6.17
CA ALA A 242 5.20 2.55 7.37
C ALA A 242 6.27 1.54 6.99
N GLY A 243 7.31 1.46 7.81
CA GLY A 243 8.46 0.59 7.63
C GLY A 243 9.59 1.03 8.55
N ASN A 244 10.58 0.18 8.76
CA ASN A 244 11.72 0.50 9.61
C ASN A 244 12.81 1.19 8.78
N PHE A 245 12.88 2.51 8.83
CA PHE A 245 13.93 3.30 8.18
C PHE A 245 14.99 3.81 9.17
N GLY A 246 14.67 3.81 10.47
CA GLY A 246 15.44 4.43 11.54
C GLY A 246 16.42 3.51 12.24
N GLY A 247 16.36 2.20 12.00
CA GLY A 247 17.31 1.26 12.59
C GLY A 247 16.86 0.62 13.92
N ASP A 248 15.67 0.97 14.41
CA ASP A 248 15.11 0.45 15.65
C ASP A 248 13.93 -0.49 15.36
N PRO A 249 13.43 -1.29 16.33
CA PRO A 249 12.39 -2.29 16.02
C PRO A 249 11.03 -1.72 15.61
N ARG A 250 10.84 -0.39 15.65
CA ARG A 250 9.56 0.25 15.34
C ARG A 250 9.46 0.63 13.86
N ALA A 251 8.24 0.58 13.36
CA ALA A 251 7.88 1.25 12.13
C ALA A 251 7.93 2.78 12.32
N ASP A 252 8.41 3.47 11.30
CA ASP A 252 8.56 4.92 11.29
C ASP A 252 7.40 5.62 10.61
N PHE A 253 7.14 6.86 11.02
CA PHE A 253 6.17 7.75 10.39
C PHE A 253 6.78 8.41 9.16
N VAL A 254 6.55 7.80 7.99
CA VAL A 254 7.14 8.26 6.72
C VAL A 254 6.06 8.74 5.77
N VAL A 255 6.34 9.84 5.09
CA VAL A 255 5.51 10.31 3.99
C VAL A 255 6.36 10.56 2.75
N TRP A 256 5.82 10.22 1.58
CA TRP A 256 6.36 10.62 0.29
C TRP A 256 5.50 11.73 -0.31
N ARG A 257 6.13 12.79 -0.82
CA ARG A 257 5.44 13.95 -1.40
C ARG A 257 5.44 13.87 -2.93
N PRO A 258 4.30 13.58 -3.57
CA PRO A 258 4.22 13.44 -5.02
C PRO A 258 4.51 14.73 -5.78
N SER A 259 4.20 15.88 -5.21
CA SER A 259 4.38 17.17 -5.88
C SER A 259 5.85 17.54 -6.14
N ASN A 260 6.80 16.90 -5.45
CA ASN A 260 8.23 17.18 -5.60
C ASN A 260 9.14 15.93 -5.53
N GLY A 261 8.58 14.74 -5.35
CA GLY A 261 9.34 13.48 -5.29
C GLY A 261 10.22 13.35 -4.04
N THR A 262 9.78 13.88 -2.89
CA THR A 262 10.60 13.89 -1.67
C THR A 262 10.05 13.00 -0.58
N TRP A 263 10.92 12.22 0.05
CA TRP A 263 10.65 11.41 1.23
C TRP A 263 10.93 12.19 2.51
N TYR A 264 10.05 12.07 3.50
CA TYR A 264 10.18 12.68 4.82
C TYR A 264 9.90 11.64 5.91
N GLY A 265 10.88 11.37 6.77
CA GLY A 265 10.71 10.54 7.97
C GLY A 265 10.72 11.41 9.22
N LEU A 266 9.72 11.26 10.09
CA LEU A 266 9.57 12.07 11.31
C LEU A 266 10.80 11.94 12.21
N GLY A 267 11.58 13.03 12.33
CA GLY A 267 12.79 13.05 13.15
C GLY A 267 13.97 12.24 12.59
N LEU A 268 13.87 11.73 11.36
CA LEU A 268 14.87 10.83 10.78
C LEU A 268 15.58 11.42 9.56
N PHE A 269 14.82 11.79 8.52
CA PHE A 269 15.42 12.20 7.25
C PHE A 269 14.51 13.11 6.41
N THR A 270 15.13 13.79 5.45
CA THR A 270 14.48 14.40 4.29
C THR A 270 15.33 14.09 3.08
N THR A 271 14.77 13.38 2.10
CA THR A 271 15.52 12.89 0.93
C THR A 271 14.72 13.12 -0.33
N GLN A 272 15.20 13.98 -1.23
CA GLN A 272 14.61 14.09 -2.55
C GLN A 272 15.02 12.88 -3.38
N TRP A 273 14.08 11.93 -3.54
CA TRP A 273 14.31 10.69 -4.25
C TRP A 273 13.05 10.29 -5.03
N GLY A 274 13.10 10.58 -6.32
CA GLY A 274 11.98 10.46 -7.24
C GLY A 274 11.61 11.80 -7.89
N THR A 275 10.56 11.75 -8.68
CA THR A 275 10.00 12.88 -9.43
C THR A 275 8.47 12.80 -9.42
N PRO A 276 7.76 13.91 -9.70
CA PRO A 276 6.31 13.86 -9.82
C PRO A 276 5.84 12.82 -10.83
N GLY A 277 4.90 11.98 -10.41
CA GLY A 277 4.37 10.87 -11.20
C GLY A 277 5.03 9.51 -10.91
N ASP A 278 6.13 9.47 -10.15
CA ASP A 278 6.66 8.21 -9.63
C ASP A 278 5.72 7.65 -8.53
N ILE A 279 5.78 6.34 -8.30
CA ILE A 279 5.05 5.64 -7.23
C ILE A 279 6.07 5.25 -6.15
N PRO A 280 5.90 5.66 -4.89
CA PRO A 280 6.77 5.23 -3.81
C PRO A 280 6.51 3.75 -3.47
N VAL A 281 7.57 3.01 -3.16
CA VAL A 281 7.54 1.58 -2.81
C VAL A 281 8.34 1.35 -1.55
#